data_AF-A0A2R6S3I6-F1
#
_entry.id   AF-A0A2R6S3I6-F1
#
_cell.length_a   1.000
_cell.length_b   1.000
_cell.length_c   1.000
_cell.angle_alpha   90.00
_cell.angle_beta   90.00
_cell.angle_gamma   90.00
#
_symmetry.space_group_name_H-M   'P 1'
#
loop_
_entity.id
_entity.type
_entity.pdbx_description
1 polymer ?
#
loop_
_entity_poly.entity_id
_entity_poly.type
_entity_poly.pdbx_seq_one_letter_code
_entity_poly.pdbx_strand_id
1 'polypeptide(L)'
;MGMLSVPRRVGKSSIQEVLFSNLPPKQTFYLEMTTRVTKHTFDTVIPLEIWDCPGTLTLETLETPLSQFSTLIFVIDIQDLYQQPILKLVDFVVTAYQENPNIHLEVFVHKADALAEEYKIGEFHLDGTM
;
A
#
# COMPACT_ATOMS: atom_id res chain seq x y z
N MET A 1 14.42 -10.90 2.91
CA MET A 1 13.61 -10.42 1.76
C MET A 1 13.18 -8.99 2.08
N GLY A 2 13.67 -8.00 1.33
CA GLY A 2 13.32 -6.59 1.55
C GLY A 2 12.11 -6.20 0.70
N MET A 3 11.05 -5.70 1.34
CA MET A 3 9.84 -5.22 0.66
C MET A 3 9.67 -3.73 0.86
N LEU A 4 9.34 -3.00 -0.21
CA LEU A 4 9.05 -1.57 -0.18
C LEU A 4 7.56 -1.32 -0.40
N SER A 5 6.89 -0.55 0.47
CA SER A 5 5.46 -0.25 0.33
C SER A 5 5.15 1.23 0.08
N VAL A 6 4.40 1.53 -0.98
CA VAL A 6 4.05 2.89 -1.45
C VAL A 6 2.59 2.86 -1.97
N PRO A 7 1.72 3.91 -1.92
CA PRO A 7 1.82 5.32 -1.48
C PRO A 7 0.91 5.69 -0.25
N ARG A 8 0.41 6.93 -0.18
CA ARG A 8 -0.15 7.62 1.01
C ARG A 8 -1.56 7.17 1.40
N ARG A 9 -1.85 7.03 2.70
CA ARG A 9 -3.24 6.91 3.25
C ARG A 9 -4.11 5.79 2.68
N VAL A 10 -3.49 4.87 1.95
CA VAL A 10 -4.09 3.68 1.35
C VAL A 10 -4.15 2.47 2.29
N GLY A 11 -3.87 2.65 3.60
CA GLY A 11 -3.95 1.57 4.58
C GLY A 11 -2.73 0.64 4.69
N LYS A 12 -1.54 1.04 4.21
CA LYS A 12 -0.32 0.20 4.28
C LYS A 12 0.04 -0.24 5.70
N SER A 13 0.12 0.72 6.62
CA SER A 13 0.41 0.46 8.03
C SER A 13 -0.73 -0.35 8.67
N SER A 14 -1.98 -0.10 8.28
CA SER A 14 -3.13 -0.91 8.71
C SER A 14 -3.02 -2.37 8.29
N ILE A 15 -2.64 -2.64 7.03
CA ILE A 15 -2.41 -4.01 6.51
C ILE A 15 -1.31 -4.70 7.32
N GLN A 16 -0.20 -4.02 7.55
CA GLN A 16 0.93 -4.59 8.29
C GLN A 16 0.57 -4.86 9.76
N GLU A 17 -0.03 -3.91 10.47
CA GLU A 17 -0.39 -4.08 11.89
C GLU A 17 -1.44 -5.18 12.10
N VAL A 18 -2.40 -5.32 11.18
CA VAL A 18 -3.38 -6.42 11.24
C VAL A 18 -2.71 -7.77 11.02
N LEU A 19 -1.83 -7.88 10.01
CA LEU A 19 -1.21 -9.16 9.63
C LEU A 19 -0.10 -9.61 10.58
N PHE A 20 0.71 -8.68 11.07
CA PHE A 20 1.95 -9.00 11.79
C PHE A 20 1.92 -8.63 13.28
N SER A 21 1.01 -7.77 13.71
CA SER A 21 0.85 -7.37 15.12
C SER A 21 -0.47 -7.84 15.73
N ASN A 22 -1.31 -8.56 14.97
CA ASN A 22 -2.66 -8.97 15.36
C ASN A 22 -3.56 -7.80 15.80
N LEU A 23 -3.34 -6.60 15.26
CA LEU A 23 -4.19 -5.45 15.55
C LEU A 23 -5.60 -5.73 14.99
N PRO A 24 -6.67 -5.62 15.79
CA PRO A 24 -8.03 -5.75 15.27
C PRO A 24 -8.29 -4.71 14.17
N PRO A 25 -8.88 -5.08 13.02
CA PRO A 25 -9.10 -4.15 11.90
C PRO A 25 -9.83 -2.85 12.30
N LYS A 26 -10.77 -2.94 13.26
CA LYS A 26 -11.51 -1.79 13.80
C LYS A 26 -10.65 -0.79 14.59
N GLN A 27 -9.46 -1.18 15.04
CA GLN A 27 -8.54 -0.31 15.76
C GLN A 27 -7.57 0.42 14.82
N THR A 28 -7.51 0.02 13.55
CA THR A 28 -6.60 0.64 12.57
C THR A 28 -6.91 2.12 12.29
N PHE A 29 -8.12 2.58 12.60
CA PHE A 29 -8.50 4.00 12.53
C PHE A 29 -7.65 4.91 13.43
N TYR A 30 -7.05 4.34 14.49
CA TYR A 30 -6.24 5.08 15.47
C TYR A 30 -4.74 5.04 15.18
N LEU A 31 -4.32 4.45 14.06
CA LEU A 31 -2.92 4.43 13.67
C LEU A 31 -2.42 5.83 13.29
N GLU A 32 -1.24 6.18 13.78
CA GLU A 32 -0.59 7.43 13.42
C GLU A 32 -0.11 7.41 11.97
N MET A 33 -0.01 8.59 11.36
CA MET A 33 0.52 8.71 10.00
C MET A 33 2.03 8.42 9.99
N THR A 34 2.46 7.48 9.15
CA THR A 34 3.87 7.28 8.82
C THR A 34 4.44 8.55 8.18
N THR A 35 5.32 9.26 8.91
CA THR A 35 5.98 10.50 8.46
C THR A 35 7.38 10.28 7.90
N ARG A 36 7.99 9.14 8.21
CA ARG A 36 9.34 8.74 7.81
C ARG A 36 9.35 7.25 7.48
N VAL A 37 10.33 6.82 6.69
CA VAL A 37 10.50 5.40 6.39
C VAL A 37 10.74 4.64 7.70
N THR A 38 9.92 3.61 7.94
CA THR A 38 10.04 2.73 9.11
C THR A 38 10.36 1.33 8.63
N LYS A 39 11.38 0.70 9.24
CA LYS A 39 11.80 -0.66 8.89
C LYS A 39 11.27 -1.63 9.93
N HIS A 40 10.59 -2.66 9.49
CA HIS A 40 10.02 -3.70 10.33
C HIS A 40 10.67 -5.04 9.96
N THR A 41 11.29 -5.69 10.93
CA THR A 41 11.88 -7.02 10.75
C THR A 41 11.01 -8.05 11.45
N PHE A 42 10.60 -9.08 10.71
CA PHE A 42 9.78 -10.18 11.21
C PHE A 42 10.55 -11.48 11.14
N ASP A 43 10.64 -12.15 12.28
CA ASP A 43 11.25 -13.47 12.41
C ASP A 43 10.22 -14.53 11.99
N THR A 44 10.18 -14.82 10.68
CA THR A 44 9.35 -15.89 10.11
C THR A 44 10.25 -16.95 9.48
N VAL A 45 9.68 -18.04 8.94
CA VAL A 45 10.42 -19.14 8.28
C VAL A 45 11.44 -18.60 7.25
N ILE A 46 11.11 -17.49 6.59
CA ILE A 46 12.05 -16.71 5.78
C ILE A 46 12.11 -15.30 6.39
N PRO A 47 13.28 -14.81 6.86
CA PRO A 47 13.39 -13.48 7.44
C PRO A 47 12.87 -12.38 6.50
N LEU A 48 11.88 -11.65 7.00
CA LEU A 48 11.14 -10.66 6.25
C LEU A 48 11.45 -9.27 6.79
N GLU A 49 11.85 -8.35 5.91
CA GLU A 49 12.03 -6.94 6.24
C GLU A 49 11.10 -6.10 5.37
N ILE A 50 10.21 -5.34 6.01
CA ILE A 50 9.26 -4.44 5.33
C ILE A 50 9.65 -3.00 5.64
N TRP A 51 9.81 -2.21 4.58
CA TRP A 51 9.97 -0.76 4.66
C TRP A 51 8.58 -0.14 4.45
N ASP A 52 7.97 0.35 5.53
CA ASP A 52 6.76 1.18 5.47
C ASP A 52 7.15 2.61 5.15
N CYS A 53 6.74 3.09 3.98
CA CYS A 53 7.14 4.40 3.50
C CYS A 53 6.05 5.45 3.67
N PRO A 54 6.46 6.70 3.97
CA PRO A 54 5.54 7.80 4.00
C PRO A 54 4.97 8.00 2.61
N GLY A 55 3.73 8.44 2.54
CA GLY A 55 3.08 8.59 1.23
C GLY A 55 3.67 9.69 0.34
N THR A 56 4.45 10.59 0.92
CA THR A 56 5.21 11.64 0.23
C THR A 56 6.56 11.15 -0.31
N LEU A 57 6.95 9.89 -0.06
CA LEU A 57 8.20 9.33 -0.54
C LEU A 57 8.32 9.43 -2.07
N THR A 58 9.41 9.98 -2.56
CA THR A 58 9.86 9.91 -3.96
C THR A 58 11.11 9.04 -4.07
N LEU A 59 11.49 8.66 -5.29
CA LEU A 59 12.74 7.93 -5.55
C LEU A 59 13.97 8.68 -5.01
N GLU A 60 13.98 10.01 -5.12
CA GLU A 60 15.07 10.86 -4.60
C GLU A 60 15.18 10.79 -3.07
N THR A 61 14.05 10.66 -2.37
CA THR A 61 14.00 10.63 -0.90
C THR A 61 14.17 9.24 -0.30
N LEU A 62 14.23 8.17 -1.10
CA LEU A 62 14.36 6.80 -0.60
C LEU A 62 15.76 6.51 -0.02
N GLU A 63 16.76 7.34 -0.31
CA GLU A 63 18.15 7.27 0.20
C GLU A 63 18.85 5.90 0.00
N THR A 64 18.25 4.97 -0.74
CA THR A 64 18.73 3.61 -0.98
C THR A 64 18.28 3.15 -2.37
N PRO A 65 19.14 2.48 -3.15
CA PRO A 65 18.77 1.94 -4.46
C PRO A 65 17.63 0.94 -4.38
N LEU A 66 16.75 0.92 -5.37
CA LEU A 66 15.67 -0.05 -5.49
C LEU A 66 16.18 -1.48 -5.69
N SER A 67 17.39 -1.65 -6.23
CA SER A 67 18.08 -2.95 -6.32
C SER A 67 18.30 -3.67 -4.98
N GLN A 68 18.21 -2.97 -3.84
CA GLN A 68 18.29 -3.60 -2.51
C GLN A 68 17.01 -4.37 -2.12
N PHE A 69 15.90 -4.16 -2.84
CA PHE A 69 14.63 -4.80 -2.58
C PHE A 69 14.39 -5.95 -3.55
N SER A 70 13.80 -7.03 -3.04
CA SER A 70 13.36 -8.17 -3.86
C SER A 70 11.91 -8.02 -4.32
N THR A 71 11.13 -7.16 -3.65
CA THR A 71 9.72 -6.95 -3.96
C THR A 71 9.31 -5.50 -3.75
N LEU A 72 8.64 -4.93 -4.74
CA LEU A 72 7.95 -3.66 -4.66
C LEU A 72 6.45 -3.93 -4.48
N ILE A 73 5.90 -3.50 -3.35
CA ILE A 73 4.46 -3.51 -3.09
C ILE A 73 3.91 -2.11 -3.32
N PHE A 74 2.94 -1.99 -4.22
CA PHE A 74 2.20 -0.76 -4.44
C PHE A 74 0.74 -0.93 -4.04
N VAL A 75 0.18 -0.01 -3.27
CA VAL A 75 -1.20 -0.10 -2.77
C VAL A 75 -2.02 1.07 -3.32
N ILE A 76 -3.03 0.82 -4.12
CA ILE A 76 -3.88 1.86 -4.73
C ILE A 76 -5.21 1.88 -4.00
N ASP A 77 -5.59 3.03 -3.44
CA ASP A 77 -6.93 3.23 -2.90
C ASP A 77 -7.91 3.37 -4.07
N ILE A 78 -8.93 2.51 -4.12
CA ILE A 78 -9.91 2.53 -5.20
C ILE A 78 -10.84 3.76 -5.14
N GLN A 79 -10.89 4.48 -4.03
CA GLN A 79 -11.79 5.61 -3.87
C GLN A 79 -11.17 6.96 -4.27
N ASP A 80 -9.84 7.00 -4.47
CA ASP A 80 -9.11 8.24 -4.78
C ASP A 80 -8.89 8.41 -6.29
N LEU A 81 -8.58 9.64 -6.71
CA LEU A 81 -8.24 9.97 -8.09
C LEU A 81 -6.97 9.23 -8.52
N TYR A 82 -7.13 8.19 -9.35
CA TYR A 82 -6.06 7.26 -9.73
C TYR A 82 -4.87 7.87 -10.49
N GLN A 83 -5.02 9.06 -11.08
CA GLN A 83 -4.00 9.62 -11.96
C GLN A 83 -2.64 9.79 -11.28
N GLN A 84 -2.60 10.38 -10.08
CA GLN A 84 -1.36 10.60 -9.35
C GLN A 84 -0.72 9.29 -8.83
N PRO A 85 -1.48 8.35 -8.22
CA PRO A 85 -0.95 7.04 -7.87
C PRO A 85 -0.39 6.25 -9.07
N ILE A 86 -1.04 6.30 -10.24
CA ILE A 86 -0.59 5.59 -11.44
C ILE A 86 0.73 6.17 -11.96
N LEU A 87 0.86 7.50 -12.06
CA LEU A 87 2.12 8.12 -12.49
C LEU A 87 3.27 7.72 -11.55
N LYS A 88 3.03 7.77 -10.25
CA LYS A 88 4.00 7.35 -9.25
C LYS A 88 4.34 5.86 -9.33
N LEU A 89 3.36 5.00 -9.61
CA LEU A 89 3.60 3.58 -9.85
C LEU A 89 4.54 3.40 -11.04
N VAL A 90 4.26 4.08 -12.17
CA VAL A 90 5.11 4.01 -13.36
C VAL A 90 6.54 4.42 -13.06
N ASP A 91 6.75 5.55 -12.37
CA ASP A 91 8.10 6.00 -12.00
C ASP A 91 8.86 4.94 -11.19
N PHE A 92 8.23 4.41 -10.15
CA PHE A 92 8.85 3.38 -9.30
C PHE A 92 9.11 2.08 -10.05
N VAL A 93 8.18 1.63 -10.89
CA VAL A 93 8.32 0.39 -11.66
C VAL A 93 9.45 0.50 -12.68
N VAL A 94 9.51 1.60 -13.43
CA VAL A 94 10.55 1.82 -14.44
C VAL A 94 11.93 1.82 -13.78
N THR A 95 12.11 2.59 -12.71
CA THR A 95 13.40 2.63 -11.99
C THR A 95 13.74 1.28 -11.35
N ALA A 96 12.77 0.60 -10.73
CA ALA A 96 12.98 -0.71 -10.13
C ALA A 96 13.48 -1.74 -11.14
N TYR A 97 12.85 -1.83 -12.32
CA TYR A 97 13.23 -2.77 -13.37
C TYR A 97 14.57 -2.42 -14.02
N GLN A 98 14.93 -1.13 -14.10
CA GLN A 98 16.24 -0.69 -14.57
C GLN A 98 17.36 -1.12 -13.62
N GLU A 99 17.14 -1.05 -12.31
CA GLU A 99 18.13 -1.43 -11.30
C GLU A 99 18.17 -2.94 -11.00
N ASN A 100 17.02 -3.60 -11.02
CA ASN A 100 16.87 -5.02 -10.74
C ASN A 100 15.73 -5.64 -11.58
N PRO A 101 16.05 -6.25 -12.74
CA PRO A 101 15.05 -6.88 -13.60
C PRO A 101 14.30 -8.06 -12.97
N ASN A 102 14.83 -8.64 -11.88
CA ASN A 102 14.21 -9.75 -11.16
C ASN A 102 13.31 -9.31 -10.01
N ILE A 103 13.10 -8.00 -9.82
CA ILE A 103 12.23 -7.50 -8.75
C ILE A 103 10.79 -7.97 -8.97
N HIS A 104 10.15 -8.45 -7.90
CA HIS A 104 8.74 -8.78 -7.94
C HIS A 104 7.90 -7.51 -7.76
N LEU A 105 6.92 -7.30 -8.63
CA LEU A 105 5.97 -6.19 -8.52
C LEU A 105 4.61 -6.72 -8.11
N GLU A 106 4.10 -6.22 -6.99
CA GLU A 106 2.77 -6.55 -6.47
C GLU A 106 1.93 -5.27 -6.33
N VAL A 107 0.73 -5.24 -6.92
CA VAL A 107 -0.17 -4.09 -6.83
C VAL A 107 -1.47 -4.51 -6.14
N PHE A 108 -1.72 -3.97 -4.95
CA PHE A 108 -2.96 -4.17 -4.21
C PHE A 108 -3.92 -3.03 -4.48
N VAL A 109 -5.11 -3.35 -4.99
CA VAL A 109 -6.23 -2.41 -5.01
C VAL A 109 -6.98 -2.53 -3.69
N HIS A 110 -7.00 -1.46 -2.91
CA HIS A 110 -7.48 -1.44 -1.53
C HIS A 110 -8.76 -0.59 -1.38
N LYS A 111 -9.47 -0.80 -0.26
CA LYS A 111 -10.79 -0.19 0.06
C LYS A 111 -11.92 -0.48 -0.93
N ALA A 112 -11.89 -1.64 -1.60
CA ALA A 112 -12.94 -2.08 -2.51
C ALA A 112 -14.28 -2.38 -1.83
N ASP A 113 -14.26 -2.62 -0.52
CA ASP A 113 -15.44 -2.83 0.31
C ASP A 113 -16.38 -1.61 0.34
N ALA A 114 -15.84 -0.40 0.29
CA ALA A 114 -16.65 0.81 0.32
C ALA A 114 -17.41 1.08 -1.00
N LEU A 115 -16.87 0.64 -2.15
CA LEU A 115 -17.62 0.66 -3.41
C LEU A 115 -18.82 -0.29 -3.35
N ALA A 116 -18.63 -1.49 -2.79
CA ALA A 116 -19.71 -2.46 -2.64
C ALA A 116 -20.86 -1.93 -1.75
N GLU A 117 -20.54 -1.14 -0.72
CA GLU A 117 -21.55 -0.47 0.11
C GLU A 117 -22.27 0.67 -0.63
N GLU A 118 -21.58 1.47 -1.46
CA GLU A 118 -22.22 2.49 -2.32
C GLU A 118 -23.22 1.89 -3.31
N TYR A 119 -22.89 0.75 -3.93
CA TYR A 119 -23.82 0.03 -4.80
C TYR A 119 -25.09 -0.42 -4.07
N LYS A 120 -24.95 -0.90 -2.81
CA LYS A 120 -26.12 -1.29 -2.00
C LYS A 120 -27.02 -0.09 -1.67
N ILE A 121 -26.45 1.06 -1.33
CA ILE A 121 -27.23 2.29 -1.04
C ILE A 121 -28.03 2.75 -2.26
N GLY A 122 -27.47 2.59 -3.47
CA GLY A 122 -28.16 2.86 -4.73
C GLY A 122 -29.40 1.98 -4.98
N GLU A 123 -29.34 0.69 -4.62
CA GLU A 123 -30.48 -0.23 -4.74
C GLU A 123 -31.62 0.13 -3.78
N PHE A 124 -31.32 0.54 -2.54
CA PHE A 124 -32.35 0.95 -1.58
C PHE A 124 -33.10 2.23 -1.98
N HIS A 125 -32.53 3.07 -2.84
CA HIS A 125 -33.21 4.27 -3.36
C HIS A 125 -34.17 3.97 -4.52
N LEU A 126 -34.07 2.79 -5.15
CA LEU A 126 -34.92 2.37 -6.26
C LEU A 126 -36.14 1.57 -5.81
N ASP A 127 -36.12 0.97 -4.61
CA ASP A 127 -37.24 0.22 -4.03
C ASP A 127 -38.22 1.06 -3.20
N GLY A 128 -37.98 2.37 -3.06
CA GLY A 128 -38.79 3.27 -2.22
C GLY A 128 -39.87 4.11 -2.94
N THR A 129 -40.10 3.92 -4.24
CA THR A 129 -41.06 4.73 -5.02
C THR A 129 -42.12 3.89 -5.76
N MET A 130 -42.77 2.95 -5.06
CA MET A 130 -44.01 2.30 -5.52
C MET A 130 -45.08 2.39 -4.45
#